data_AF-A0A2N2G4J9-F1
#
_entry.id   AF-A0A2N2G4J9-F1
#
_cell.length_a   1.000
_cell.length_b   1.000
_cell.length_c   1.000
_cell.angle_alpha   90.00
_cell.angle_beta   90.00
_cell.angle_gamma   90.00
#
_symmetry.space_group_name_H-M   'P 1'
#
loop_
_entity.id
_entity.type
_entity.pdbx_description
1 polymer ?
#
loop_
_entity_poly.entity_id
_entity_poly.type
_entity_poly.pdbx_seq_one_letter_code
_entity_poly.pdbx_strand_id
1 'polypeptide(L)'
;LTASVMGEDSYKISQYKFDGYLRKPVSQTDLFAEMARFLPYKIISNADEKEVLTLKISTLMQNNTTKVLKQLDEFVQECEKIKEKGDFSLIEEFALKIKDFAQGYEQKELENYCKILLQNTESFEISAVKTMLNDFANIAKQLRKELDNV
;
A
#
# COMPACT_ATOMS: atom_id res chain seq x y z
N LEU A 1 31.07 -12.67 33.37
CA LEU A 1 29.96 -12.06 34.12
C LEU A 1 30.34 -10.60 34.38
N THR A 2 29.86 -9.64 33.59
CA THR A 2 30.06 -8.21 33.83
C THR A 2 28.77 -7.63 34.40
N ALA A 3 28.77 -7.48 35.72
CA ALA A 3 27.66 -6.97 36.50
C ALA A 3 27.60 -5.42 36.42
N SER A 4 26.38 -4.91 36.40
CA SER A 4 26.01 -3.51 36.69
C SER A 4 26.25 -2.46 35.59
N VAL A 5 25.45 -2.52 34.52
CA VAL A 5 25.04 -1.32 33.73
C VAL A 5 23.51 -1.16 33.82
N MET A 6 22.97 -1.26 35.03
CA MET A 6 21.52 -1.12 35.28
C MET A 6 21.15 0.15 36.05
N GLY A 7 22.13 0.93 36.52
CA GLY A 7 21.89 2.15 37.32
C GLY A 7 22.05 3.47 36.55
N GLU A 8 22.91 3.53 35.52
CA GLU A 8 23.32 4.82 34.93
C GLU A 8 22.30 5.42 33.94
N ASP A 9 21.62 4.59 33.15
CA ASP A 9 20.68 5.08 32.13
C ASP A 9 19.39 5.62 32.76
N SER A 10 18.89 4.95 33.80
CA SER A 10 17.72 5.40 34.58
C SER A 10 17.93 6.76 35.25
N TYR A 11 19.16 7.05 35.69
CA TYR A 11 19.52 8.33 36.31
C TYR A 11 19.59 9.48 35.30
N LYS A 12 20.05 9.21 34.06
CA LYS A 12 20.10 10.25 33.00
C LYS A 12 18.70 10.65 32.54
N ILE A 13 17.76 9.71 32.42
CA ILE A 13 16.39 10.01 31.98
C ILE A 13 15.70 10.98 32.94
N SER A 14 15.85 10.79 34.25
CA SER A 14 15.25 11.67 35.27
C SER A 14 15.94 13.04 35.36
N GLN A 15 17.24 13.12 35.08
CA GLN A 15 18.00 14.38 35.02
C GLN A 15 17.60 15.27 33.84
N TYR A 16 17.31 14.68 32.68
CA TYR A 16 17.06 15.43 31.44
C TYR A 16 15.58 15.64 31.10
N LYS A 17 14.64 15.25 31.98
CA LYS A 17 13.19 15.45 31.82
C LYS A 17 12.63 14.93 30.49
N PHE A 18 13.12 13.78 30.02
CA PHE A 18 12.52 13.14 28.85
C PHE A 18 11.16 12.54 29.21
N ASP A 19 10.16 12.78 28.37
CA ASP A 19 8.79 12.27 28.58
C ASP A 19 8.62 10.79 28.19
N GLY A 20 9.63 10.19 27.53
CA GLY A 20 9.62 8.79 27.09
C GLY A 20 11.02 8.18 26.98
N TYR A 21 11.10 6.85 27.09
CA TYR A 21 12.36 6.09 26.98
C TYR A 21 12.14 4.74 26.31
N LEU A 22 12.94 4.48 25.25
CA LEU A 22 12.96 3.19 24.55
C LEU A 22 14.32 2.52 24.77
N ARG A 23 14.29 1.32 25.34
CA ARG A 23 15.49 0.53 25.61
C ARG A 23 15.81 -0.36 24.42
N LYS A 24 17.10 -0.46 24.07
CA LYS A 24 17.55 -1.39 23.04
C LYS A 24 17.42 -2.86 23.49
N PRO A 25 17.12 -3.79 22.57
CA PRO A 25 16.74 -3.54 21.18
C PRO A 25 15.32 -2.98 21.10
N VAL A 26 15.13 -1.93 20.30
CA VAL A 26 13.82 -1.27 20.16
C VAL A 26 13.00 -2.04 19.12
N SER A 27 11.80 -2.47 19.49
CA SER A 27 10.84 -3.03 18.53
C SER A 27 10.04 -1.91 17.85
N GLN A 28 9.60 -2.14 16.61
CA GLN A 28 8.75 -1.16 15.90
C GLN A 28 7.47 -0.87 16.69
N THR A 29 6.86 -1.90 17.27
CA THR A 29 5.64 -1.77 18.08
C THR A 29 5.84 -0.84 19.27
N ASP A 30 6.95 -1.00 20.00
CA ASP A 30 7.25 -0.17 21.17
C ASP A 30 7.53 1.28 20.77
N LEU A 31 8.21 1.49 19.64
CA LEU A 31 8.45 2.84 19.10
C LEU A 31 7.16 3.55 18.71
N PHE A 32 6.28 2.88 17.96
CA PHE A 32 4.99 3.46 17.56
C PHE A 32 4.10 3.75 18.77
N ALA A 33 4.08 2.86 19.77
CA ALA A 33 3.32 3.06 20.99
C ALA A 33 3.80 4.30 21.76
N GLU A 34 5.12 4.51 21.87
CA GLU A 34 5.66 5.66 22.61
C GLU A 34 5.43 6.98 21.85
N MET A 35 5.54 6.98 20.51
CA MET A 35 5.23 8.14 19.68
C MET A 35 3.74 8.52 19.70
N ALA A 36 2.86 7.52 19.69
CA ALA A 36 1.40 7.71 19.72
C ALA A 36 0.91 8.42 20.99
N ARG A 37 1.67 8.39 22.08
CA ARG A 37 1.37 9.11 23.33
C ARG A 37 1.51 10.63 23.19
N PHE A 38 2.33 11.10 22.26
CA PHE A 38 2.65 12.52 22.08
C PHE A 38 2.09 13.11 20.80
N LEU A 39 1.75 12.28 19.82
CA LEU A 39 1.21 12.71 18.54
C LEU A 39 -0.29 12.41 18.47
N PRO A 40 -1.16 13.40 18.15
CA PRO A 40 -2.55 13.13 17.84
C PRO A 40 -2.63 12.14 16.68
N TYR A 41 -3.22 10.97 16.92
CA TYR A 41 -3.37 9.94 15.90
C TYR A 41 -4.82 9.47 15.82
N LYS A 42 -5.19 8.98 14.65
CA LYS A 42 -6.47 8.32 14.41
C LYS A 42 -6.18 6.92 13.93
N ILE A 43 -6.72 5.92 14.62
CA ILE A 43 -6.67 4.53 14.13
C ILE A 43 -7.64 4.43 12.96
N ILE A 44 -7.10 4.29 11.75
CA ILE A 44 -7.88 3.96 10.57
C ILE A 44 -7.96 2.43 10.53
N SER A 45 -8.97 1.90 11.20
CA SER A 45 -9.32 0.49 11.10
C SER A 45 -10.02 0.26 9.76
N ASN A 46 -9.29 -0.20 8.74
CA ASN A 46 -9.90 -0.78 7.53
C ASN A 46 -10.34 -2.24 7.77
N ALA A 47 -10.74 -2.58 9.01
CA ALA A 47 -11.15 -3.94 9.38
C ALA A 47 -12.61 -4.26 9.01
N ASP A 48 -13.38 -3.25 8.60
CA ASP A 48 -14.69 -3.45 8.00
C ASP A 48 -14.59 -3.15 6.50
N GLU A 49 -15.16 -4.05 5.71
CA GLU A 49 -15.16 -4.06 4.24
C GLU A 49 -13.90 -4.68 3.60
N LYS A 50 -13.86 -6.02 3.64
CA LYS A 50 -13.71 -6.75 2.37
C LYS A 50 -14.93 -6.41 1.51
N GLU A 51 -15.03 -5.16 1.05
CA GLU A 51 -15.90 -4.84 -0.07
C GLU A 51 -15.43 -5.75 -1.19
N VAL A 52 -16.31 -6.67 -1.58
CA VAL A 52 -16.16 -7.31 -2.88
C VAL A 52 -16.14 -6.13 -3.85
N LEU A 53 -14.95 -5.76 -4.33
CA LEU A 53 -14.72 -4.71 -5.32
C LEU A 53 -15.75 -4.92 -6.43
N THR A 54 -16.85 -4.17 -6.35
CA THR A 54 -17.91 -4.23 -7.35
C THR A 54 -17.49 -3.24 -8.40
N LEU A 55 -16.57 -3.69 -9.25
CA LEU A 55 -15.97 -2.90 -10.32
C LEU A 55 -17.07 -2.56 -11.33
N LYS A 56 -17.77 -1.45 -11.09
CA LYS A 56 -18.63 -0.85 -12.11
C LYS A 56 -17.72 -0.32 -13.20
N ILE A 57 -17.81 -0.90 -14.39
CA ILE A 57 -17.08 -0.44 -15.56
C ILE A 57 -17.69 0.88 -16.03
N SER A 58 -16.84 1.86 -16.32
CA SER A 58 -17.27 3.11 -16.97
C SER A 58 -17.78 2.88 -18.40
N THR A 59 -18.69 3.74 -18.86
CA THR A 59 -19.20 3.68 -20.24
C THR A 59 -18.08 3.84 -21.28
N LEU A 60 -17.01 4.58 -20.96
CA LEU A 60 -15.85 4.74 -21.84
C LEU A 60 -15.04 3.45 -22.02
N MET A 61 -14.91 2.64 -20.97
CA MET A 61 -14.26 1.33 -21.07
C MET A 61 -15.09 0.36 -21.91
N GLN A 62 -16.42 0.35 -21.73
CA GLN A 62 -17.35 -0.47 -22.53
C GLN A 62 -17.27 -0.14 -24.03
N ASN A 63 -17.14 1.15 -24.37
CA ASN A 63 -17.02 1.58 -25.77
C ASN A 63 -15.63 1.27 -26.38
N ASN A 64 -14.63 0.92 -25.57
CA ASN A 64 -13.24 0.69 -26.01
C ASN A 64 -12.70 -0.68 -25.56
N THR A 65 -13.59 -1.67 -25.38
CA THR A 65 -13.27 -2.99 -24.81
C THR A 65 -11.99 -3.61 -25.36
N THR A 66 -11.80 -3.64 -26.69
CA THR A 66 -10.61 -4.26 -27.30
C THR A 66 -9.31 -3.55 -26.93
N LYS A 67 -9.32 -2.22 -26.81
CA LYS A 67 -8.13 -1.44 -26.42
C LYS A 67 -7.83 -1.60 -24.93
N VAL A 68 -8.89 -1.56 -24.11
CA VAL A 68 -8.81 -1.73 -22.65
C VAL A 68 -8.27 -3.11 -22.30
N LEU A 69 -8.79 -4.17 -22.91
CA LEU A 69 -8.30 -5.53 -22.69
C LEU A 69 -6.83 -5.70 -23.07
N LYS A 70 -6.42 -5.15 -24.22
CA LYS A 70 -5.02 -5.22 -24.64
C LYS A 70 -4.08 -4.50 -23.67
N GLN A 71 -4.43 -3.29 -23.22
CA GLN A 71 -3.61 -2.58 -22.23
C GLN A 71 -3.60 -3.30 -20.88
N LEU A 72 -4.70 -3.91 -20.48
CA LEU A 72 -4.78 -4.67 -19.25
C LEU A 72 -3.86 -5.90 -19.27
N ASP A 73 -3.79 -6.62 -20.40
CA ASP A 73 -2.85 -7.72 -20.59
C ASP A 73 -1.38 -7.26 -20.51
N GLU A 74 -1.06 -6.10 -21.10
CA GLU A 74 0.26 -5.47 -21.02
C GLU A 74 0.61 -5.14 -19.55
N PHE A 75 -0.33 -4.58 -18.78
CA PHE A 75 -0.12 -4.27 -17.37
C PHE A 75 0.05 -5.51 -16.49
N VAL A 76 -0.68 -6.60 -16.76
CA VAL A 76 -0.49 -7.85 -16.01
C VAL A 76 0.91 -8.41 -16.24
N GLN A 77 1.43 -8.36 -17.47
CA GLN A 77 2.79 -8.79 -17.76
C GLN A 77 3.85 -7.88 -17.12
N GLU A 78 3.63 -6.58 -17.11
CA GLU A 78 4.50 -5.62 -16.42
C GLU A 78 4.50 -5.86 -14.90
N CYS A 79 3.32 -6.11 -14.32
CA CYS A 79 3.12 -6.41 -12.90
C CYS A 79 3.93 -7.63 -12.44
N GLU A 80 3.92 -8.72 -13.21
CA GLU A 80 4.70 -9.91 -12.86
C GLU A 80 6.22 -9.63 -12.92
N LYS A 81 6.68 -8.85 -13.90
CA LYS A 81 8.10 -8.48 -14.01
C LYS A 81 8.58 -7.59 -12.86
N ILE A 82 7.77 -6.61 -12.44
CA ILE A 82 8.15 -5.71 -11.34
C ILE A 82 8.08 -6.43 -9.98
N LYS A 83 7.14 -7.37 -9.83
CA LYS A 83 6.98 -8.16 -8.61
C LYS A 83 8.18 -9.06 -8.32
N GLU A 84 8.81 -9.62 -9.36
CA GLU A 84 10.06 -10.38 -9.21
C GLU A 84 11.27 -9.50 -8.83
N LYS A 85 11.30 -8.25 -9.32
CA LYS A 85 12.42 -7.32 -9.05
C LYS A 85 12.31 -6.61 -7.71
N GLY A 86 11.10 -6.35 -7.22
CA GLY A 86 10.86 -5.70 -5.93
C GLY A 86 11.38 -4.26 -5.84
N ASP A 87 11.54 -3.58 -6.97
CA ASP A 87 12.00 -2.19 -7.05
C ASP A 87 10.83 -1.22 -6.86
N PHE A 88 10.84 -0.47 -5.76
CA PHE A 88 9.79 0.49 -5.42
C PHE A 88 9.63 1.59 -6.47
N SER A 89 10.72 1.99 -7.14
CA SER A 89 10.67 3.01 -8.20
C SER A 89 9.90 2.47 -9.40
N LEU A 90 10.12 1.21 -9.78
CA LEU A 90 9.38 0.56 -10.87
C LEU A 90 7.91 0.35 -10.50
N ILE A 91 7.62 0.06 -9.23
CA ILE A 91 6.25 -0.10 -8.73
C ILE A 91 5.51 1.24 -8.76
N GLU A 92 6.18 2.33 -8.40
CA GLU A 92 5.63 3.69 -8.46
C GLU A 92 5.31 4.09 -9.91
N GLU A 93 6.25 3.90 -10.83
CA GLU A 93 6.03 4.16 -12.26
C GLU A 93 4.87 3.35 -12.81
N PHE A 94 4.78 2.07 -12.44
CA PHE A 94 3.67 1.20 -12.83
C PHE A 94 2.33 1.67 -12.27
N ALA A 95 2.29 2.04 -10.98
CA ALA A 95 1.08 2.53 -10.34
C ALA A 95 0.59 3.84 -10.98
N LEU A 96 1.51 4.73 -11.36
CA LEU A 96 1.20 5.96 -12.10
C LEU A 96 0.63 5.66 -13.49
N LYS A 97 1.23 4.72 -14.24
CA LYS A 97 0.69 4.31 -15.56
C LYS A 97 -0.74 3.80 -15.48
N ILE A 98 -1.03 2.94 -14.50
CA ILE A 98 -2.40 2.43 -14.32
C ILE A 98 -3.33 3.55 -13.87
N LYS A 99 -2.87 4.47 -13.04
CA LYS A 99 -3.68 5.61 -12.59
C LYS A 99 -4.07 6.50 -13.78
N ASP A 100 -3.13 6.84 -14.65
CA ASP A 100 -3.39 7.64 -15.85
C ASP A 100 -4.38 6.92 -16.79
N PHE A 101 -4.22 5.61 -16.95
CA PHE A 101 -5.16 4.77 -17.68
C PHE A 101 -6.56 4.79 -17.04
N ALA A 102 -6.65 4.61 -15.72
CA ALA A 102 -7.91 4.66 -14.98
C ALA A 102 -8.61 6.01 -15.13
N GLN A 103 -7.86 7.11 -15.05
CA GLN A 103 -8.37 8.46 -15.24
C GLN A 103 -8.86 8.71 -16.68
N GLY A 104 -8.11 8.25 -17.68
CA GLY A 104 -8.49 8.36 -19.10
C GLY A 104 -9.79 7.65 -19.46
N TYR A 105 -10.16 6.63 -18.69
CA TYR A 105 -11.43 5.92 -18.83
C TYR A 105 -12.43 6.22 -17.70
N GLU A 106 -12.20 7.22 -16.85
CA GLU A 106 -13.08 7.57 -15.71
C GLU A 106 -13.39 6.41 -14.76
N GLN A 107 -12.44 5.47 -14.60
CA GLN A 107 -12.58 4.27 -13.77
C GLN A 107 -12.11 4.54 -12.33
N LYS A 108 -13.04 5.07 -11.52
CA LYS A 108 -12.79 5.50 -10.13
C LYS A 108 -12.22 4.41 -9.22
N GLU A 109 -12.72 3.17 -9.35
CA GLU A 109 -12.25 2.05 -8.53
C GLU A 109 -10.77 1.73 -8.77
N LEU A 110 -10.36 1.74 -10.05
CA LEU A 110 -8.98 1.48 -10.43
C LEU A 110 -8.06 2.65 -10.04
N GLU A 111 -8.56 3.89 -10.15
CA GLU A 111 -7.85 5.07 -9.67
C GLU A 111 -7.62 5.02 -8.16
N ASN A 112 -8.63 4.62 -7.37
CA ASN A 112 -8.52 4.47 -5.92
C ASN A 112 -7.52 3.38 -5.55
N TYR A 113 -7.56 2.23 -6.23
CA TYR A 113 -6.56 1.18 -6.07
C TYR A 113 -5.13 1.69 -6.29
N CYS A 114 -4.89 2.43 -7.38
CA CYS A 114 -3.57 3.01 -7.67
C CYS A 114 -3.13 4.02 -6.61
N LYS A 115 -4.05 4.84 -6.10
CA LYS A 115 -3.77 5.79 -5.02
C LYS A 115 -3.30 5.06 -3.76
N ILE A 116 -3.99 3.99 -3.37
CA ILE A 116 -3.60 3.19 -2.21
C ILE A 116 -2.24 2.50 -2.45
N LEU A 117 -1.99 2.00 -3.67
CA LEU A 117 -0.71 1.38 -4.02
C LEU A 117 0.46 2.38 -3.93
N LEU A 118 0.27 3.61 -4.42
CA LEU A 118 1.25 4.69 -4.31
C LEU A 118 1.52 5.05 -2.85
N GLN A 119 0.48 5.21 -2.03
CA GLN A 119 0.65 5.52 -0.61
C GLN A 119 1.44 4.43 0.15
N ASN A 120 1.18 3.15 -0.13
CA ASN A 120 1.93 2.05 0.46
C ASN A 120 3.38 2.00 -0.04
N THR A 121 3.60 2.36 -1.32
CA THR A 121 4.95 2.48 -1.90
C THR A 121 5.73 3.61 -1.24
N GLU A 122 5.14 4.81 -1.11
CA GLU A 122 5.73 5.98 -0.43
C GLU A 122 6.03 5.71 1.06
N SER A 123 5.17 4.92 1.71
CA SER A 123 5.32 4.54 3.12
C SER A 123 6.25 3.33 3.33
N PHE A 124 6.83 2.76 2.26
CA PHE A 124 7.67 1.56 2.28
C PHE A 124 6.99 0.34 2.96
N GLU A 125 5.67 0.23 2.84
CA GLU A 125 4.86 -0.87 3.39
C GLU A 125 4.99 -2.13 2.51
N ILE A 126 6.13 -2.81 2.58
CA ILE A 126 6.51 -3.95 1.72
C ILE A 126 5.42 -5.04 1.67
N SER A 127 4.81 -5.36 2.83
CA SER A 127 3.79 -6.40 2.94
C SER A 127 2.51 -6.01 2.20
N ALA A 128 2.08 -4.75 2.34
CA ALA A 128 0.89 -4.23 1.68
C ALA A 128 1.11 -4.14 0.16
N VAL A 129 2.23 -3.58 -0.28
CA VAL A 129 2.58 -3.48 -1.71
C VAL A 129 2.59 -4.85 -2.38
N LYS A 130 3.23 -5.86 -1.77
CA LYS A 130 3.22 -7.23 -2.32
C LYS A 130 1.82 -7.81 -2.42
N THR A 131 0.98 -7.56 -1.43
CA THR A 131 -0.41 -8.06 -1.42
C THR A 131 -1.20 -7.41 -2.55
N MET A 132 -1.11 -6.09 -2.68
CA MET A 132 -1.78 -5.34 -3.75
C MET A 132 -1.32 -5.78 -5.14
N LEU A 133 -0.01 -5.93 -5.37
CA LEU A 133 0.50 -6.43 -6.65
C LEU A 133 -0.01 -7.84 -7.00
N ASN A 134 -0.19 -8.71 -6.00
CA ASN A 134 -0.82 -10.01 -6.22
C ASN A 134 -2.31 -9.88 -6.54
N ASP A 135 -3.00 -8.95 -5.89
CA ASP A 135 -4.42 -8.69 -6.09
C ASP A 135 -4.72 -8.03 -7.45
N PHE A 136 -3.74 -7.34 -8.06
CA PHE A 136 -3.90 -6.73 -9.38
C PHE A 136 -4.34 -7.75 -10.45
N ALA A 137 -3.79 -8.97 -10.43
CA ALA A 137 -4.20 -10.02 -11.35
C ALA A 137 -5.68 -10.43 -11.18
N ASN A 138 -6.21 -10.34 -9.95
CA ASN A 138 -7.61 -10.60 -9.67
C ASN A 138 -8.50 -9.44 -10.15
N ILE A 139 -8.07 -8.19 -9.92
CA ILE A 139 -8.76 -6.99 -10.42
C ILE A 139 -8.85 -7.04 -11.95
N ALA A 140 -7.75 -7.37 -12.63
CA ALA A 140 -7.71 -7.50 -14.08
C ALA A 140 -8.69 -8.56 -14.60
N LYS A 141 -8.76 -9.73 -13.94
CA LYS A 141 -9.73 -10.78 -14.29
C LYS A 141 -11.18 -10.33 -14.08
N GLN A 142 -11.46 -9.60 -13.01
CA GLN A 142 -12.80 -9.08 -12.73
C GLN A 142 -13.21 -8.04 -13.78
N LEU A 143 -12.33 -7.08 -14.11
CA LEU A 143 -12.57 -6.11 -15.19
C LEU A 143 -12.85 -6.79 -16.53
N ARG A 144 -12.08 -7.82 -16.87
CA ARG A 144 -12.31 -8.60 -18.10
C ARG A 144 -13.68 -9.28 -18.10
N LYS A 145 -14.07 -9.92 -16.99
CA LYS A 145 -15.36 -10.59 -16.89
C LYS A 145 -16.53 -9.61 -17.05
N GLU A 146 -16.43 -8.45 -16.42
CA GLU A 146 -17.44 -7.40 -16.53
C GLU A 146 -17.47 -6.81 -17.97
N LEU A 147 -16.34 -6.72 -18.67
CA LEU A 147 -16.26 -6.27 -20.07
C LEU A 147 -16.83 -7.30 -21.07
N ASP A 148 -16.67 -8.59 -20.79
CA ASP A 148 -17.22 -9.68 -21.62
C ASP A 148 -18.74 -9.86 -21.44
N ASN A 149 -19.32 -9.29 -20.37
CA ASN A 149 -20.75 -9.37 -20.05
C ASN A 149 -21.58 -8.19 -20.60
N VAL A 150 -20.95 -7.22 -21.27
CA VAL A 150 -21.56 -6.02 -21.87
C VAL A 150 -21.68 -6.20 -23.38
#